data_AF-A0A3B8W4P6-F1
#
_entry.id   AF-A0A3B8W4P6-F1
#
_cell.length_a   1.000
_cell.length_b   1.000
_cell.length_c   1.000
_cell.angle_alpha   90.00
_cell.angle_beta   90.00
_cell.angle_gamma   90.00
#
_symmetry.space_group_name_H-M   'P 1'
#
loop_
_entity.id
_entity.type
_entity.pdbx_description
1 polymer ?
#
loop_
_entity_poly.entity_id
_entity_poly.type
_entity_poly.pdbx_seq_one_letter_code
_entity_poly.pdbx_strand_id
1 'polypeptide(L)' 'FDDPHLPGEMITTVTFTAVSCGTELHITQEGIPEVIPAEMCYLGWQESLEKLKKLVEPNVPDA' A
#
# COMPACT_ATOMS: atom_id res chain seq x y z
N PHE A 1 -13.25 8.19 5.89
CA PHE A 1 -12.21 9.15 5.45
C PHE A 1 -12.68 10.60 5.59
N ASP A 2 -14.00 10.88 5.54
CA ASP A 2 -14.58 12.18 5.90
C ASP A 2 -15.17 12.21 7.32
N ASP A 3 -14.39 11.85 8.34
CA ASP A 3 -14.78 12.16 9.72
C ASP A 3 -13.92 13.34 10.21
N PRO A 4 -14.51 14.53 10.41
CA PRO A 4 -13.79 15.72 10.87
C PRO A 4 -13.15 15.56 12.27
N HIS A 5 -13.40 14.45 12.97
CA HIS A 5 -12.80 14.12 14.26
C HIS A 5 -11.58 13.20 14.21
N LEU A 6 -11.08 12.79 13.04
CA LEU A 6 -9.81 12.04 12.95
C LEU A 6 -8.64 13.03 12.93
N PRO A 7 -8.00 13.33 14.08
CA PRO A 7 -6.99 14.37 14.15
C PRO A 7 -5.65 13.73 13.78
N GLY A 8 -5.21 13.95 12.55
CA GLY A 8 -3.90 13.52 12.09
C GLY A 8 -3.82 13.51 10.58
N GLU A 9 -2.89 14.27 10.01
CA GLU A 9 -2.52 14.10 8.61
C GLU A 9 -1.84 12.73 8.47
N MET A 10 -2.46 11.82 7.73
CA MET A 10 -1.83 10.56 7.39
C MET A 10 -0.87 10.78 6.22
N ILE A 11 0.39 10.39 6.40
CA ILE A 11 1.40 10.47 5.34
C ILE A 11 1.70 9.05 4.86
N THR A 12 1.56 8.82 3.57
CA THR A 12 1.96 7.54 2.94
C THR A 12 3.14 7.81 2.02
N THR A 13 4.29 7.26 2.37
CA THR A 13 5.51 7.34 1.56
C THR A 13 5.69 6.03 0.81
N VAL A 14 5.79 6.10 -0.51
CA VAL A 14 6.03 4.96 -1.40
C VAL A 14 7.38 5.16 -2.09
N THR A 15 8.30 4.22 -1.90
CA THR A 15 9.63 4.24 -2.51
C THR A 15 9.76 3.08 -3.49
N PHE A 16 10.28 3.39 -4.69
CA PHE A 16 10.55 2.41 -5.73
C PHE A 16 12.05 2.38 -6.03
N THR A 17 12.62 1.18 -6.08
CA THR A 17 14.03 0.98 -6.47
C THR A 17 14.08 0.00 -7.62
N ALA A 18 14.72 0.39 -8.73
CA ALA A 18 14.96 -0.52 -9.84
C ALA A 18 15.94 -1.64 -9.43
N VAL A 19 15.59 -2.89 -9.70
CA VAL A 19 16.41 -4.08 -9.42
C VAL A 19 16.46 -4.99 -10.66
N SER A 20 17.38 -5.94 -10.71
CA SER A 20 17.63 -6.75 -11.93
C SER A 20 16.43 -7.56 -12.41
N CYS A 21 15.50 -7.90 -11.51
CA CYS A 21 14.31 -8.69 -11.80
C CYS A 21 13.00 -7.89 -11.75
N GLY A 22 13.06 -6.56 -11.61
CA GLY A 22 11.86 -5.74 -11.50
C GLY A 22 12.06 -4.48 -10.68
N THR A 23 11.11 -4.20 -9.77
CA THR A 23 11.14 -3.02 -8.89
C THR A 23 10.89 -3.44 -7.46
N GLU A 24 11.80 -3.09 -6.56
CA GLU A 24 11.59 -3.19 -5.12
C GLU A 24 10.64 -2.06 -4.69
N LEU A 25 9.67 -2.39 -3.83
CA LEU A 25 8.63 -1.50 -3.34
C LEU A 25 8.69 -1.44 -1.81
N HIS A 26 8.88 -0.24 -1.26
CA HIS A 26 8.78 0.03 0.17
C HIS A 26 7.65 1.03 0.44
N ILE A 27 6.80 0.73 1.42
CA ILE A 27 5.66 1.57 1.80
C ILE A 27 5.71 1.82 3.30
N THR A 28 5.63 3.09 3.69
CA THR A 28 5.47 3.52 5.08
C THR A 28 4.21 4.37 5.18
N GLN A 29 3.34 4.04 6.13
CA GLN A 29 2.16 4.84 6.44
C GLN A 29 2.28 5.34 7.88
N GLU A 30 2.34 6.65 8.03
CA GLU A 30 2.56 7.36 9.29
C GLU A 30 1.32 8.19 9.65
N GLY A 31 1.21 8.58 10.93
CA GLY A 31 0.09 9.39 11.40
C GLY A 31 -1.25 8.64 11.42
N ILE A 32 -1.24 7.30 11.45
CA ILE A 32 -2.46 6.50 11.59
C ILE A 32 -3.10 6.84 12.95
N PRO A 33 -4.35 7.36 12.98
CA PRO A 33 -5.04 7.67 14.22
C PRO A 33 -5.18 6.45 15.12
N GLU A 34 -5.03 6.61 16.45
CA GLU A 34 -5.12 5.50 17.42
C GLU A 34 -6.45 4.73 17.38
N VAL A 35 -7.52 5.38 16.93
CA VAL A 35 -8.84 4.75 16.76
C VAL A 35 -8.88 3.74 15.62
N ILE A 36 -7.91 3.79 14.70
CA ILE A 36 -7.78 2.85 13.59
C ILE A 36 -6.79 1.76 14.01
N PRO A 37 -7.22 0.49 14.18
CA PRO A 37 -6.31 -0.60 14.47
C PRO A 37 -5.32 -0.79 13.32
N ALA A 38 -4.02 -0.85 13.65
CA ALA A 38 -2.96 -1.00 12.65
C ALA A 38 -3.11 -2.28 11.82
N GLU A 39 -3.65 -3.35 12.41
CA GLU A 39 -3.92 -4.62 11.75
C GLU A 39 -4.91 -4.48 10.60
N MET A 40 -5.89 -3.57 10.73
CA MET A 40 -6.85 -3.29 9.66
C MET A 40 -6.19 -2.53 8.50
N CYS A 41 -5.25 -1.63 8.79
CA CYS A 41 -4.43 -0.97 7.77
C CYS A 41 -3.56 -1.99 7.03
N TYR A 42 -2.92 -2.92 7.76
CA TYR A 42 -2.14 -3.99 7.16
C TYR A 42 -3.00 -4.87 6.25
N LEU A 43 -4.20 -5.27 6.67
CA LEU A 43 -5.11 -6.07 5.84
C LEU A 43 -5.47 -5.33 4.54
N GLY A 44 -5.83 -4.04 4.64
CA GLY A 44 -6.14 -3.23 3.46
C GLY A 44 -4.95 -3.09 2.49
N TRP A 45 -3.74 -2.91 3.02
CA TRP A 45 -2.52 -2.88 2.21
C TRP A 45 -2.22 -4.23 1.56
N GLN A 46 -2.38 -5.34 2.26
CA GLN A 46 -2.18 -6.68 1.69
C GLN A 46 -3.11 -6.93 0.50
N GLU A 47 -4.40 -6.62 0.63
CA GLU A 47 -5.35 -6.73 -0.48
C GLU A 47 -5.00 -5.81 -1.66
N SER A 48 -4.52 -4.60 -1.36
CA SER A 48 -4.11 -3.63 -2.38
C SER A 48 -2.85 -4.09 -3.12
N LEU A 49 -1.85 -4.63 -2.42
CA LEU A 49 -0.61 -5.16 -2.98
C LEU A 49 -0.87 -6.43 -3.80
N GLU A 50 -1.80 -7.28 -3.37
CA GLU A 50 -2.23 -8.45 -4.14
C GLU A 50 -2.89 -8.04 -5.48
N LYS A 51 -3.71 -6.99 -5.47
CA LYS A 51 -4.31 -6.42 -6.70
C LYS A 51 -3.25 -5.76 -7.57
N LEU A 52 -2.32 -5.01 -6.97
CA LEU A 52 -1.23 -4.36 -7.69
C LEU A 52 -0.39 -5.41 -8.42
N LYS A 53 0.01 -6.49 -7.74
CA LYS A 53 0.76 -7.59 -8.33
C LYS A 53 0.06 -8.15 -9.57
N LYS A 54 -1.25 -8.43 -9.48
CA LYS A 54 -2.04 -8.93 -10.63
C LYS A 54 -2.09 -7.95 -11.81
N LEU A 55 -2.05 -6.65 -11.52
CA LEU A 55 -2.08 -5.60 -12.52
C LEU A 55 -0.72 -5.43 -13.21
N VAL A 56 0.39 -5.48 -12.46
CA VAL A 56 1.73 -5.14 -12.97
C VAL A 56 2.55 -6.36 -13.40
N GLU A 57 2.22 -7.56 -12.91
CA GLU A 57 2.82 -8.84 -13.32
C GLU A 57 1.76 -9.77 -13.94
N PRO A 58 1.05 -9.35 -15.01
CA PRO A 58 0.05 -10.21 -15.61
C PRO A 58 0.72 -11.42 -16.28
N ASN A 59 0.33 -12.63 -15.87
CA ASN A 59 0.67 -13.84 -16.63
C ASN A 59 -0.35 -13.99 -17.76
N VAL A 60 -0.07 -13.37 -18.91
CA VAL A 60 -0.89 -13.47 -20.12
C VAL A 60 -0.36 -14.64 -20.95
N PRO A 61 -1.12 -15.75 -21.09
CA PRO A 61 -0.76 -16.79 -22.02
C PRO A 61 -0.77 -16.21 -23.44
N ASP A 62 0.38 -16.29 -24.12
CA ASP A 62 0.63 -15.77 -25.47
C ASP A 62 0.40 -14.25 -25.64
N ALA A 63 1.38 -13.44 -25.21
CA ALA A 63 1.56 -12.06 -25.70
C ALA A 63 2.36 -12.05 -27.00
#